data_AF-A0A3P7P636-F1
#
_entry.id   AF-A0A3P7P636-F1
#
_cell.length_a   1.000
_cell.length_b   1.000
_cell.length_c   1.000
_cell.angle_alpha   90.00
_cell.angle_beta   90.00
_cell.angle_gamma   90.00
#
_symmetry.space_group_name_H-M   'P 1'
#
loop_
_entity.id
_entity.type
_entity.pdbx_description
1 polymer ?
#
loop_
_entity_poly.entity_id
_entity_poly.type
_entity_poly.pdbx_seq_one_letter_code
_entity_poly.pdbx_strand_id
1 'polypeptide(L)'
;MVDSLYSDNHTDGTNKLVCYCVRKPDKLDNIAKYLHKRLSYDLNHLNYENVNITVEAMSALVNACYAVKLNLFDSSFLKMVQLLLESKLPELQLLGTKSIEEDAPNYHREYDELIDQFCRMSYSNLPDIEERKKVRVAGIQGLQGVVRKTARDQLRMNVLQSASMDQIIPALLFNIREGSPTGEEPDESELEPSRQAVFVFKDVVCRASYTNIVPVVKAILSYLDGQRIWVPSDFALLIFGYLLDSIKVSYYYVFAYCLTCFKPEKKMIISREHSFQGIPEYLPSLTDTFRVKMYYKHEIAQRIIKEYSLIGL
;
A
#
# COMPACT_ATOMS: atom_id res chain seq x y z
N MET A 1 -32.85 -17.70 -9.50
CA MET A 1 -32.71 -16.24 -9.63
C MET A 1 -31.25 -15.85 -9.72
N VAL A 2 -30.38 -16.27 -8.80
CA VAL A 2 -28.93 -16.02 -8.98
C VAL A 2 -28.40 -16.76 -10.21
N ASP A 3 -28.95 -17.92 -10.55
CA ASP A 3 -28.53 -18.65 -11.76
C ASP A 3 -28.86 -17.94 -13.08
N SER A 4 -29.76 -16.94 -13.08
CA SER A 4 -29.99 -16.13 -14.28
C SER A 4 -28.82 -15.21 -14.62
N LEU A 5 -27.86 -15.02 -13.70
CA LEU A 5 -26.61 -14.34 -13.98
C LEU A 5 -25.80 -15.03 -15.08
N TYR A 6 -25.85 -16.37 -15.14
CA TYR A 6 -25.07 -17.18 -16.08
C TYR A 6 -25.84 -17.51 -17.37
N SER A 7 -26.82 -16.68 -17.73
CA SER A 7 -27.54 -16.77 -19.00
C SER A 7 -26.95 -15.80 -20.02
N ASP A 8 -27.28 -15.96 -21.31
CA ASP A 8 -26.75 -15.13 -22.41
C ASP A 8 -26.92 -13.61 -22.18
N ASN A 9 -27.84 -13.19 -21.31
CA ASN A 9 -28.04 -11.79 -20.93
C ASN A 9 -27.70 -11.51 -19.45
N HIS A 10 -26.45 -11.73 -19.07
CA HIS A 10 -25.93 -11.56 -17.71
C HIS A 10 -26.19 -10.15 -17.14
N THR A 11 -26.12 -9.09 -17.96
CA THR A 11 -26.38 -7.70 -17.52
C THR A 11 -27.80 -7.49 -17.01
N ASP A 12 -28.81 -8.01 -17.71
CA ASP A 12 -30.21 -7.98 -17.27
C ASP A 12 -30.41 -8.84 -16.01
N GLY A 13 -29.73 -9.99 -15.92
CA GLY A 13 -29.67 -10.81 -14.72
C GLY A 13 -29.16 -10.05 -13.50
N THR A 14 -28.05 -9.33 -13.64
CA THR A 14 -27.45 -8.49 -12.59
C THR A 14 -28.39 -7.37 -12.18
N ASN A 15 -28.98 -6.65 -13.14
CA ASN A 15 -29.93 -5.55 -12.85
C ASN A 15 -31.17 -6.04 -12.09
N LYS A 16 -31.71 -7.20 -12.46
CA LYS A 16 -32.83 -7.83 -11.74
C LYS A 16 -32.44 -8.24 -10.33
N LEU A 17 -31.25 -8.81 -10.15
CA LEU A 17 -30.71 -9.20 -8.85
C LEU A 17 -30.52 -7.99 -7.93
N VAL A 18 -29.93 -6.91 -8.45
CA VAL A 18 -29.76 -5.63 -7.75
C VAL A 18 -31.12 -5.06 -7.33
N CYS A 19 -32.07 -4.92 -8.27
CA CYS A 19 -33.42 -4.45 -7.98
C CYS A 19 -34.11 -5.28 -6.88
N TYR A 20 -33.92 -6.60 -6.90
CA TYR A 20 -34.48 -7.48 -5.88
C TYR A 20 -33.85 -7.24 -4.51
N CYS A 21 -32.51 -7.18 -4.43
CA CYS A 21 -31.78 -6.99 -3.19
C CYS A 21 -32.06 -5.64 -2.54
N VAL A 22 -32.17 -4.56 -3.32
CA VAL A 22 -32.54 -3.23 -2.82
C VAL A 22 -33.95 -3.25 -2.19
N ARG A 23 -34.90 -4.00 -2.76
CA ARG A 23 -36.26 -4.14 -2.22
C ARG A 23 -36.34 -5.10 -1.04
N LYS A 24 -35.48 -6.11 -0.97
CA LYS A 24 -35.47 -7.17 0.06
C LYS A 24 -34.06 -7.35 0.64
N PRO A 25 -33.57 -6.38 1.43
CA PRO A 25 -32.20 -6.42 1.94
C PRO A 25 -31.94 -7.59 2.90
N ASP A 26 -32.96 -8.16 3.54
CA ASP A 26 -32.81 -9.32 4.43
C ASP A 26 -32.41 -10.61 3.68
N LYS A 27 -32.49 -10.63 2.34
CA LYS A 27 -32.02 -11.75 1.51
C LYS A 27 -30.57 -11.60 1.05
N LEU A 28 -29.99 -10.42 1.21
CA LEU A 28 -28.69 -10.07 0.66
C LEU A 28 -27.57 -10.98 1.18
N ASP A 29 -27.54 -11.27 2.49
CA ASP A 29 -26.53 -12.16 3.09
C ASP A 29 -26.56 -13.58 2.52
N ASN A 30 -27.76 -14.15 2.32
CA ASN A 30 -27.89 -15.48 1.73
C ASN A 30 -27.46 -15.52 0.25
N ILE A 31 -27.75 -14.44 -0.49
CA ILE A 31 -27.31 -14.29 -1.88
C ILE A 31 -25.79 -14.18 -1.94
N ALA A 32 -25.18 -13.39 -1.05
CA ALA A 32 -23.73 -13.24 -0.95
C ALA A 32 -23.04 -14.58 -0.64
N LYS A 33 -23.57 -15.34 0.32
CA LYS A 33 -23.08 -16.69 0.66
C LYS A 33 -23.17 -17.65 -0.51
N TYR A 34 -24.24 -17.56 -1.30
CA TYR A 34 -24.40 -18.38 -2.50
C TYR A 34 -23.38 -17.99 -3.57
N LEU A 35 -23.23 -16.69 -3.86
CA LEU A 35 -22.24 -16.17 -4.81
C LEU A 35 -20.83 -16.56 -4.41
N HIS A 36 -20.49 -16.48 -3.12
CA HIS A 36 -19.19 -16.93 -2.61
C HIS A 36 -18.94 -18.43 -2.86
N LYS A 37 -19.91 -19.29 -2.53
CA LYS A 37 -19.81 -20.73 -2.82
C LYS A 37 -19.69 -21.01 -4.31
N ARG A 38 -20.42 -20.25 -5.13
CA ARG A 38 -20.41 -20.40 -6.58
C ARG A 38 -19.07 -19.96 -7.18
N LEU A 39 -18.55 -18.80 -6.76
CA LEU A 39 -17.21 -18.33 -7.14
C LEU A 39 -16.15 -19.37 -6.81
N SER A 40 -16.15 -19.90 -5.59
CA SER A 40 -15.20 -20.95 -5.18
C SER A 40 -15.31 -22.20 -6.04
N TYR A 41 -16.54 -22.63 -6.37
CA TYR A 41 -16.77 -23.75 -7.29
C TYR A 41 -16.23 -23.46 -8.69
N ASP A 42 -16.59 -22.32 -9.30
CA ASP A 42 -16.16 -21.96 -10.64
C ASP A 42 -14.64 -21.77 -10.73
N LEU A 43 -13.98 -21.26 -9.68
CA LEU A 43 -12.52 -21.22 -9.55
C LEU A 43 -11.89 -22.62 -9.58
N ASN A 44 -12.43 -23.56 -8.81
CA ASN A 44 -11.94 -24.94 -8.77
C ASN A 44 -12.13 -25.68 -10.10
N HIS A 45 -13.12 -25.28 -10.89
CA HIS A 45 -13.41 -25.84 -12.21
C HIS A 45 -12.82 -25.02 -13.37
N LEU A 46 -12.02 -23.99 -13.07
CA LEU A 46 -11.35 -23.13 -14.06
C LEU A 46 -12.34 -22.43 -15.01
N ASN A 47 -13.57 -22.16 -14.55
CA ASN A 47 -14.58 -21.46 -15.32
C ASN A 47 -14.49 -19.94 -15.10
N TYR A 48 -13.46 -19.32 -15.68
CA TYR A 48 -13.15 -17.90 -15.47
C TYR A 48 -14.22 -16.94 -16.00
N GLU A 49 -15.00 -17.35 -17.00
CA GLU A 49 -16.13 -16.56 -17.50
C GLU A 49 -17.21 -16.40 -16.41
N ASN A 50 -17.58 -17.51 -15.75
CA ASN A 50 -18.50 -17.46 -14.62
C ASN A 50 -17.91 -16.69 -13.43
N VAL A 51 -16.60 -16.79 -13.20
CA VAL A 51 -15.91 -16.01 -12.16
C VAL A 51 -16.08 -14.52 -12.42
N ASN A 52 -15.82 -14.05 -13.65
CA ASN A 52 -16.02 -12.64 -14.02
C ASN A 52 -17.46 -12.18 -13.81
N ILE A 53 -18.45 -12.95 -14.30
CA ILE A 53 -19.88 -12.64 -14.11
C ILE A 53 -20.22 -12.53 -12.62
N THR A 54 -19.71 -13.46 -11.80
CA THR A 54 -19.96 -13.47 -10.35
C THR A 54 -19.41 -12.23 -9.68
N VAL A 55 -18.18 -11.84 -10.04
CA VAL A 55 -17.50 -10.67 -9.45
C VAL A 55 -18.16 -9.37 -9.88
N GLU A 56 -18.53 -9.23 -11.15
CA GLU A 56 -19.24 -8.05 -11.65
C GLU A 56 -20.61 -7.90 -10.97
N ALA A 57 -21.38 -8.99 -10.88
CA ALA A 57 -22.65 -8.98 -10.18
C ALA A 57 -22.47 -8.60 -8.70
N MET A 58 -21.39 -9.06 -8.08
CA MET A 58 -21.08 -8.75 -6.70
C MET A 58 -20.69 -7.28 -6.50
N SER A 59 -19.81 -6.71 -7.34
CA SER A 59 -19.48 -5.28 -7.31
C SER A 59 -20.73 -4.42 -7.51
N ALA A 60 -21.60 -4.79 -8.47
CA ALA A 60 -22.87 -4.10 -8.69
C ALA A 60 -23.77 -4.13 -7.45
N LEU A 61 -23.84 -5.27 -6.75
CA LEU A 61 -24.58 -5.40 -5.51
C LEU A 61 -24.00 -4.54 -4.37
N VAL A 62 -22.66 -4.54 -4.20
CA VAL A 62 -21.97 -3.69 -3.23
C VAL A 62 -22.35 -2.22 -3.45
N ASN A 63 -22.21 -1.75 -4.69
CA ASN A 63 -22.44 -0.35 -5.06
C ASN A 63 -23.91 0.05 -4.86
N ALA A 64 -24.86 -0.80 -5.27
CA ALA A 64 -26.28 -0.48 -5.20
C ALA A 64 -26.89 -0.66 -3.80
N CYS A 65 -26.40 -1.62 -3.02
CA CYS A 65 -26.94 -1.91 -1.68
C CYS A 65 -26.19 -1.19 -0.55
N TYR A 66 -25.23 -0.32 -0.90
CA TYR A 66 -24.38 0.42 0.04
C TYR A 66 -25.18 1.13 1.14
N ALA A 67 -26.25 1.82 0.78
CA ALA A 67 -27.02 2.61 1.73
C ALA A 67 -27.94 1.78 2.66
N VAL A 68 -28.20 0.50 2.35
CA VAL A 68 -29.39 -0.18 2.88
C VAL A 68 -29.08 -1.13 4.04
N LYS A 69 -27.93 -1.83 4.10
CA LYS A 69 -27.58 -2.78 5.20
C LYS A 69 -26.20 -3.46 5.00
N LEU A 70 -25.13 -2.70 4.76
CA LEU A 70 -23.81 -3.27 4.42
C LEU A 70 -23.20 -4.21 5.46
N ASN A 71 -23.26 -3.87 6.75
CA ASN A 71 -22.50 -4.56 7.81
C ASN A 71 -22.66 -6.09 7.90
N LEU A 72 -23.65 -6.71 7.24
CA LEU A 72 -23.85 -8.17 7.18
C LEU A 72 -23.31 -8.82 5.89
N PHE A 73 -23.23 -8.07 4.80
CA PHE A 73 -22.79 -8.51 3.48
C PHE A 73 -21.26 -8.63 3.37
N ASP A 74 -20.58 -7.82 4.16
CA ASP A 74 -19.15 -7.59 4.21
C ASP A 74 -18.29 -8.87 4.20
N SER A 75 -18.59 -9.83 5.08
CA SER A 75 -17.74 -11.02 5.23
C SER A 75 -17.75 -11.94 3.99
N SER A 76 -18.88 -12.04 3.27
CA SER A 76 -18.92 -12.89 2.06
C SER A 76 -18.25 -12.21 0.87
N PHE A 77 -18.36 -10.87 0.78
CA PHE A 77 -17.67 -10.09 -0.24
C PHE A 77 -16.16 -10.17 -0.08
N LEU A 78 -15.66 -9.89 1.11
CA LEU A 78 -14.23 -9.92 1.38
C LEU A 78 -13.63 -11.29 1.15
N LYS A 79 -14.32 -12.36 1.56
CA LYS A 79 -13.89 -13.74 1.26
C LYS A 79 -13.80 -14.03 -0.24
N MET A 80 -14.73 -13.50 -1.03
CA MET A 80 -14.65 -13.62 -2.49
C MET A 80 -13.44 -12.87 -3.05
N VAL A 81 -13.22 -11.63 -2.61
CA VAL A 81 -12.03 -10.87 -3.03
C VAL A 81 -10.75 -11.59 -2.61
N GLN A 82 -10.69 -12.11 -1.38
CA GLN A 82 -9.56 -12.88 -0.89
C GLN A 82 -9.28 -14.11 -1.76
N LEU A 83 -10.31 -14.88 -2.13
CA LEU A 83 -10.14 -16.01 -3.06
C LEU A 83 -9.54 -15.60 -4.41
N LEU A 84 -9.94 -14.44 -4.94
CA LEU A 84 -9.39 -13.91 -6.19
C LEU A 84 -7.93 -13.50 -6.03
N LEU A 85 -7.59 -12.81 -4.94
CA LEU A 85 -6.24 -12.33 -4.68
C LEU A 85 -5.28 -13.48 -4.35
N GLU A 86 -5.73 -14.51 -3.64
CA GLU A 86 -4.97 -15.73 -3.33
C GLU A 86 -4.73 -16.62 -4.56
N SER A 87 -5.46 -16.40 -5.65
CA SER A 87 -5.18 -17.04 -6.92
C SER A 87 -3.76 -16.73 -7.39
N LYS A 88 -3.13 -17.71 -8.05
CA LYS A 88 -1.82 -17.51 -8.71
C LYS A 88 -1.94 -16.86 -10.09
N LEU A 89 -3.17 -16.64 -10.57
CA LEU A 89 -3.43 -16.07 -11.89
C LEU A 89 -3.48 -14.54 -11.81
N PRO A 90 -2.62 -13.82 -12.56
CA PRO A 90 -2.60 -12.37 -12.58
C PRO A 90 -3.98 -11.74 -12.82
N GLU A 91 -4.72 -12.23 -13.82
CA GLU A 91 -6.03 -11.68 -14.19
C GLU A 91 -7.03 -11.68 -13.02
N LEU A 92 -7.02 -12.74 -12.21
CA LEU A 92 -7.89 -12.84 -11.04
C LEU A 92 -7.45 -11.90 -9.91
N GLN A 93 -6.13 -11.74 -9.71
CA GLN A 93 -5.59 -10.79 -8.75
C GLN A 93 -5.93 -9.34 -9.13
N LEU A 94 -5.84 -9.00 -10.43
CA LEU A 94 -6.26 -7.69 -10.95
C LEU A 94 -7.76 -7.47 -10.72
N LEU A 95 -8.58 -8.48 -11.00
CA LEU A 95 -10.02 -8.42 -10.80
C LEU A 95 -10.37 -8.18 -9.32
N GLY A 96 -9.77 -8.94 -8.41
CA GLY A 96 -9.98 -8.77 -6.96
C GLY A 96 -9.53 -7.40 -6.45
N THR A 97 -8.43 -6.87 -6.98
CA THR A 97 -7.94 -5.52 -6.64
C THR A 97 -8.94 -4.44 -7.05
N LYS A 98 -9.44 -4.51 -8.29
CA LYS A 98 -10.43 -3.57 -8.83
C LYS A 98 -11.71 -3.53 -7.97
N SER A 99 -12.17 -4.69 -7.50
CA SER A 99 -13.34 -4.80 -6.61
C SER A 99 -13.16 -4.08 -5.26
N ILE A 100 -11.92 -3.82 -4.81
CA ILE A 100 -11.63 -3.04 -3.60
C ILE A 100 -11.43 -1.55 -3.91
N GLU A 101 -11.06 -1.15 -5.12
CA GLU A 101 -10.85 0.26 -5.46
C GLU A 101 -12.14 1.07 -5.63
N GLU A 102 -13.20 0.44 -6.14
CA GLU A 102 -14.53 1.05 -6.27
C GLU A 102 -15.05 1.48 -4.88
N ASP A 103 -16.04 2.39 -4.81
CA ASP A 103 -16.66 2.99 -3.59
C ASP A 103 -17.33 1.95 -2.67
N ALA A 104 -16.56 0.94 -2.30
CA ALA A 104 -16.93 -0.22 -1.54
C ALA A 104 -16.82 0.10 -0.05
N PRO A 105 -17.65 -0.56 0.77
CA PRO A 105 -17.78 -0.40 2.20
C PRO A 105 -16.47 -0.48 2.97
N ASN A 106 -16.50 0.01 4.21
CA ASN A 106 -15.36 -0.02 5.09
C ASN A 106 -15.34 -1.27 5.97
N TYR A 107 -14.43 -2.20 5.68
CA TYR A 107 -14.39 -3.53 6.26
C TYR A 107 -13.32 -3.74 7.36
N HIS A 108 -13.13 -2.73 8.22
CA HIS A 108 -12.02 -2.52 9.18
C HIS A 108 -11.43 -3.73 9.96
N ARG A 109 -12.13 -4.86 10.13
CA ARG A 109 -11.63 -6.00 10.91
C ARG A 109 -10.96 -7.11 10.09
N GLU A 110 -11.12 -7.09 8.76
CA GLU A 110 -10.70 -8.19 7.88
C GLU A 110 -9.62 -7.74 6.86
N TYR A 111 -9.09 -6.51 7.00
CA TYR A 111 -8.10 -5.98 6.07
C TYR A 111 -6.68 -6.52 6.29
N ASP A 112 -6.36 -7.12 7.43
CA ASP A 112 -5.00 -7.61 7.71
C ASP A 112 -4.58 -8.69 6.69
N GLU A 113 -5.50 -9.62 6.37
CA GLU A 113 -5.28 -10.68 5.36
C GLU A 113 -5.14 -10.09 3.95
N LEU A 114 -5.90 -9.03 3.64
CA LEU A 114 -5.80 -8.33 2.36
C LEU A 114 -4.49 -7.54 2.23
N ILE A 115 -4.04 -6.88 3.29
CA ILE A 115 -2.77 -6.13 3.32
C ILE A 115 -1.62 -7.10 3.04
N ASP A 116 -1.61 -8.25 3.71
CA ASP A 116 -0.62 -9.30 3.49
C ASP A 116 -0.61 -9.79 2.05
N GLN A 117 -1.78 -10.04 1.45
CA GLN A 117 -1.87 -10.48 0.06
C GLN A 117 -1.44 -9.40 -0.95
N PHE A 118 -1.86 -8.14 -0.75
CA PHE A 118 -1.43 -7.01 -1.59
C PHE A 118 0.06 -6.72 -1.47
N CYS A 119 0.66 -6.93 -0.28
CA CYS A 119 2.11 -6.87 -0.11
C CYS A 119 2.79 -7.97 -0.94
N ARG A 120 2.31 -9.23 -0.89
CA ARG A 120 2.86 -10.31 -1.75
C ARG A 120 2.81 -9.97 -3.23
N MET A 121 1.68 -9.43 -3.70
CA MET A 121 1.52 -8.97 -5.08
C MET A 121 2.52 -7.86 -5.44
N SER A 122 2.73 -6.92 -4.52
CA SER A 122 3.73 -5.84 -4.68
C SER A 122 5.17 -6.36 -4.77
N TYR A 123 5.45 -7.56 -4.25
CA TYR A 123 6.74 -8.26 -4.39
C TYR A 123 6.76 -9.30 -5.52
N SER A 124 5.76 -9.30 -6.41
CA SER A 124 5.64 -10.29 -7.48
C SER A 124 6.94 -10.41 -8.29
N ASN A 125 7.32 -11.66 -8.59
CA ASN A 125 8.50 -12.00 -9.36
C ASN A 125 8.14 -12.97 -10.50
N LEU A 126 7.01 -12.70 -11.16
CA LEU A 126 6.60 -13.45 -12.35
C LEU A 126 7.66 -13.34 -13.46
N PRO A 127 7.84 -14.40 -14.28
CA PRO A 127 8.84 -14.41 -15.35
C PRO A 127 8.52 -13.37 -16.42
N ASP A 128 7.24 -13.24 -16.78
CA ASP A 128 6.77 -12.22 -17.72
C ASP A 128 6.83 -10.82 -17.07
N ILE A 129 7.51 -9.90 -17.74
CA ILE A 129 7.79 -8.55 -17.22
C ILE A 129 6.51 -7.74 -17.11
N GLU A 130 5.64 -7.82 -18.13
CA GLU A 130 4.42 -7.03 -18.21
C GLU A 130 3.38 -7.51 -17.20
N GLU A 131 3.19 -8.82 -17.07
CA GLU A 131 2.36 -9.41 -16.02
C GLU A 131 2.91 -9.09 -14.63
N ARG A 132 4.23 -9.16 -14.45
CA ARG A 132 4.87 -8.77 -13.18
C ARG A 132 4.59 -7.31 -12.85
N LYS A 133 4.74 -6.38 -13.80
CA LYS A 133 4.42 -4.96 -13.62
C LYS A 133 2.95 -4.77 -13.24
N LYS A 134 2.03 -5.39 -13.99
CA LYS A 134 0.57 -5.34 -13.72
C LYS A 134 0.22 -5.84 -12.33
N VAL A 135 0.75 -6.99 -11.91
CA VAL A 135 0.49 -7.55 -10.57
C VAL A 135 1.08 -6.67 -9.48
N ARG A 136 2.30 -6.14 -9.66
CA ARG A 136 2.92 -5.21 -8.69
C ARG A 136 2.09 -3.94 -8.56
N VAL A 137 1.67 -3.33 -9.67
CA VAL A 137 0.80 -2.14 -9.67
C VAL A 137 -0.52 -2.44 -8.96
N ALA A 138 -1.18 -3.55 -9.29
CA ALA A 138 -2.42 -3.96 -8.62
C ALA A 138 -2.21 -4.13 -7.10
N GLY A 139 -1.11 -4.76 -6.68
CA GLY A 139 -0.76 -4.87 -5.27
C GLY A 139 -0.64 -3.50 -4.59
N ILE A 140 0.09 -2.58 -5.22
CA ILE A 140 0.29 -1.21 -4.71
C ILE A 140 -1.03 -0.43 -4.64
N GLN A 141 -1.90 -0.54 -5.64
CA GLN A 141 -3.21 0.11 -5.65
C GLN A 141 -4.16 -0.49 -4.61
N GLY A 142 -4.11 -1.80 -4.40
CA GLY A 142 -4.84 -2.47 -3.32
C GLY A 142 -4.46 -1.94 -1.94
N LEU A 143 -3.15 -1.78 -1.68
CA LEU A 143 -2.66 -1.13 -0.45
C LEU A 143 -3.18 0.30 -0.30
N GLN A 144 -3.19 1.08 -1.39
CA GLN A 144 -3.78 2.42 -1.38
C GLN A 144 -5.28 2.40 -1.05
N GLY A 145 -6.05 1.49 -1.64
CA GLY A 145 -7.48 1.32 -1.39
C GLY A 145 -7.77 1.05 0.08
N VAL A 146 -7.03 0.11 0.70
CA VAL A 146 -7.16 -0.23 2.12
C VAL A 146 -6.82 0.96 3.02
N VAL A 147 -5.72 1.67 2.74
CA VAL A 147 -5.29 2.83 3.53
C VAL A 147 -6.31 3.98 3.44
N ARG A 148 -6.81 4.28 2.23
CA ARG A 148 -7.81 5.35 2.02
C ARG A 148 -9.11 5.07 2.76
N LYS A 149 -9.59 3.82 2.74
CA LYS A 149 -10.81 3.42 3.48
C LYS A 149 -10.60 3.53 4.98
N THR A 150 -9.47 3.07 5.48
CA THR A 150 -9.15 3.16 6.91
C THR A 150 -9.07 4.62 7.40
N ALA A 151 -8.45 5.52 6.62
CA ALA A 151 -8.21 6.91 7.03
C ALA A 151 -9.46 7.80 7.05
N ARG A 152 -10.53 7.43 6.33
CA ARG A 152 -11.81 8.19 6.31
C ARG A 152 -12.58 8.08 7.62
N ASP A 153 -12.47 6.95 8.33
CA ASP A 153 -13.15 6.72 9.61
C ASP A 153 -12.23 7.05 10.79
N GLN A 154 -12.14 8.35 11.09
CA GLN A 154 -11.34 8.92 12.20
C GLN A 154 -11.60 8.29 13.59
N LEU A 155 -12.68 7.54 13.75
CA LEU A 155 -13.17 7.05 15.04
C LEU A 155 -12.53 5.73 15.51
N ARG A 156 -11.85 4.95 14.65
CA ARG A 156 -11.20 3.68 15.05
C ARG A 156 -9.93 3.40 14.24
N MET A 157 -8.89 4.19 14.49
CA MET A 157 -7.56 4.16 13.86
C MET A 157 -6.72 2.88 14.10
N ASN A 158 -7.33 1.69 14.11
CA ASN A 158 -6.65 0.43 14.46
C ASN A 158 -5.98 -0.29 13.26
N VAL A 159 -6.33 0.00 12.00
CA VAL A 159 -5.68 -0.67 10.85
C VAL A 159 -4.40 0.05 10.40
N LEU A 160 -4.20 1.32 10.76
CA LEU A 160 -2.91 2.03 10.67
C LEU A 160 -2.04 1.78 11.93
N GLN A 161 -2.24 0.64 12.60
CA GLN A 161 -1.33 0.18 13.65
C GLN A 161 0.07 -0.07 13.07
N SER A 162 1.07 -0.10 13.94
CA SER A 162 2.47 -0.30 13.54
C SER A 162 2.68 -1.53 12.67
N ALA A 163 1.99 -2.63 12.97
CA ALA A 163 2.09 -3.88 12.24
C ALA A 163 1.79 -3.75 10.73
N SER A 164 0.75 -3.00 10.37
CA SER A 164 0.38 -2.76 8.97
C SER A 164 1.42 -1.87 8.27
N MET A 165 1.91 -0.81 8.95
CA MET A 165 2.95 0.06 8.38
C MET A 165 4.27 -0.68 8.17
N ASP A 166 4.61 -1.61 9.05
CA ASP A 166 5.80 -2.46 8.94
C ASP A 166 5.74 -3.42 7.74
N GLN A 167 4.58 -3.60 7.10
CA GLN A 167 4.43 -4.34 5.84
C GLN A 167 4.30 -3.40 4.64
N ILE A 168 3.42 -2.40 4.73
CA ILE A 168 3.08 -1.49 3.63
C ILE A 168 4.29 -0.65 3.21
N ILE A 169 4.99 -0.04 4.17
CA ILE A 169 6.12 0.85 3.86
C ILE A 169 7.25 0.09 3.15
N PRO A 170 7.74 -1.07 3.65
CA PRO A 170 8.71 -1.87 2.91
C PRO A 170 8.29 -2.26 1.49
N ALA A 171 7.01 -2.60 1.27
CA ALA A 171 6.51 -3.00 -0.04
C ALA A 171 6.57 -1.84 -1.05
N LEU A 172 6.23 -0.63 -0.60
CA LEU A 172 6.36 0.58 -1.41
C LEU A 172 7.83 0.91 -1.68
N LEU A 173 8.68 0.91 -0.65
CA LEU A 173 10.10 1.24 -0.79
C LEU A 173 10.84 0.25 -1.71
N PHE A 174 10.48 -1.03 -1.67
CA PHE A 174 11.00 -2.03 -2.60
C PHE A 174 10.70 -1.67 -4.05
N ASN A 175 9.45 -1.32 -4.37
CA ASN A 175 9.05 -0.96 -5.73
C ASN A 175 9.67 0.37 -6.20
N ILE A 176 9.79 1.37 -5.31
CA ILE A 176 10.47 2.63 -5.61
C ILE A 176 11.95 2.36 -5.96
N ARG A 177 12.60 1.45 -5.23
CA ARG A 177 14.00 1.08 -5.47
C ARG A 177 14.18 0.30 -6.78
N GLU A 178 13.29 -0.66 -7.06
CA GLU A 178 13.35 -1.50 -8.27
C GLU A 178 13.20 -0.69 -9.56
N GLY A 179 12.35 0.34 -9.57
CA GLY A 179 12.27 1.27 -10.70
C GLY A 179 13.17 2.49 -10.58
N SER A 180 14.17 2.45 -9.70
CA SER A 180 15.36 3.30 -9.81
C SER A 180 16.49 2.55 -10.53
N PRO A 181 16.47 2.53 -11.88
CA PRO A 181 17.70 2.34 -12.64
C PRO A 181 17.83 3.39 -13.76
N THR A 182 19.05 3.89 -13.96
CA THR A 182 19.55 4.38 -15.27
C THR A 182 18.63 5.30 -16.08
N GLY A 183 18.60 6.61 -15.77
CA GLY A 183 18.53 7.75 -16.71
C GLY A 183 17.54 7.81 -17.90
N GLU A 184 16.73 6.78 -18.15
CA GLU A 184 15.76 6.72 -19.23
C GLU A 184 14.39 6.97 -18.62
N GLU A 185 13.76 8.06 -19.02
CA GLU A 185 12.39 8.33 -18.60
C GLU A 185 11.47 7.29 -19.26
N PRO A 186 10.76 6.46 -18.47
CA PRO A 186 9.78 5.54 -19.01
C PRO A 186 8.68 6.33 -19.74
N ASP A 187 8.14 5.75 -20.80
CA ASP A 187 7.02 6.34 -21.53
C ASP A 187 5.85 6.64 -20.57
N GLU A 188 5.21 7.81 -20.70
CA GLU A 188 4.11 8.21 -19.81
C GLU A 188 2.93 7.24 -19.84
N SER A 189 2.83 6.44 -20.90
CA SER A 189 1.79 5.42 -21.09
C SER A 189 2.06 4.09 -20.36
N GLU A 190 3.29 3.85 -19.88
CA GLU A 190 3.69 2.57 -19.30
C GLU A 190 3.32 2.48 -17.80
N LEU A 191 2.67 1.38 -17.42
CA LEU A 191 2.30 1.08 -16.03
C LEU A 191 3.55 0.74 -15.21
N GLU A 192 4.20 1.77 -14.66
CA GLU A 192 5.42 1.60 -13.86
C GLU A 192 5.12 1.41 -12.36
N PRO A 193 5.46 0.24 -11.76
CA PRO A 193 5.27 -0.02 -10.34
C PRO A 193 5.97 1.00 -9.44
N SER A 194 7.14 1.49 -9.82
CA SER A 194 7.90 2.48 -9.04
C SER A 194 7.18 3.83 -8.95
N ARG A 195 6.67 4.33 -10.08
CA ARG A 195 5.90 5.58 -10.14
C ARG A 195 4.63 5.47 -9.31
N GLN A 196 3.90 4.35 -9.44
CA GLN A 196 2.74 4.08 -8.61
C GLN A 196 3.11 3.99 -7.13
N ALA A 197 4.23 3.34 -6.78
CA ALA A 197 4.70 3.23 -5.41
C ALA A 197 5.08 4.59 -4.80
N VAL A 198 5.71 5.49 -5.56
CA VAL A 198 5.97 6.88 -5.10
C VAL A 198 4.65 7.59 -4.81
N PHE A 199 3.69 7.52 -5.72
CA PHE A 199 2.38 8.14 -5.52
C PHE A 199 1.69 7.61 -4.26
N VAL A 200 1.62 6.29 -4.10
CA VAL A 200 0.98 5.66 -2.93
C VAL A 200 1.75 5.95 -1.65
N PHE A 201 3.09 5.97 -1.68
CA PHE A 201 3.90 6.36 -0.52
C PHE A 201 3.56 7.76 -0.03
N LYS A 202 3.53 8.75 -0.93
CA LYS A 202 3.14 10.12 -0.60
C LYS A 202 1.70 10.17 -0.08
N ASP A 203 0.78 9.44 -0.71
CA ASP A 203 -0.64 9.37 -0.33
C ASP A 203 -0.83 8.82 1.10
N VAL A 204 -0.08 7.76 1.47
CA VAL A 204 -0.07 7.15 2.81
C VAL A 204 0.49 8.14 3.83
N VAL A 205 1.64 8.76 3.52
CA VAL A 205 2.32 9.72 4.41
C VAL A 205 1.47 10.96 4.65
N CYS A 206 0.86 11.54 3.62
CA CYS A 206 -0.02 12.72 3.75
C CYS A 206 -1.21 12.48 4.68
N ARG A 207 -1.67 11.23 4.78
CA ARG A 207 -2.80 10.83 5.65
C ARG A 207 -2.36 10.45 7.06
N ALA A 208 -1.06 10.29 7.30
CA ALA A 208 -0.57 9.98 8.63
C ALA A 208 -0.80 11.17 9.58
N SER A 209 -1.61 10.95 10.61
CA SER A 209 -1.74 11.88 11.74
C SER A 209 -0.53 11.75 12.68
N TYR A 210 -0.47 12.58 13.73
CA TYR A 210 0.59 12.52 14.76
C TYR A 210 0.75 11.11 15.38
N THR A 211 -0.35 10.36 15.56
CA THR A 211 -0.28 9.01 16.14
C THR A 211 0.32 7.99 15.18
N ASN A 212 0.28 8.25 13.87
CA ASN A 212 0.63 7.28 12.83
C ASN A 212 1.93 7.64 12.11
N ILE A 213 2.39 8.89 12.20
CA ILE A 213 3.65 9.29 11.59
C ILE A 213 4.85 8.56 12.21
N VAL A 214 4.82 8.28 13.52
CA VAL A 214 5.90 7.55 14.19
C VAL A 214 6.05 6.12 13.65
N PRO A 215 4.99 5.29 13.56
CA PRO A 215 5.04 4.02 12.85
C PRO A 215 5.58 4.10 11.43
N VAL A 216 5.13 5.07 10.63
CA VAL A 216 5.60 5.27 9.25
C VAL A 216 7.11 5.53 9.22
N VAL A 217 7.59 6.49 10.02
CA VAL A 217 9.02 6.83 10.06
C VAL A 217 9.84 5.64 10.57
N LYS A 218 9.38 4.94 11.60
CA LYS A 218 10.07 3.74 12.09
C LYS A 218 10.19 2.66 11.02
N ALA A 219 9.11 2.38 10.28
CA ALA A 219 9.13 1.39 9.22
C ALA A 219 10.11 1.76 8.09
N ILE A 220 10.21 3.05 7.72
CA ILE A 220 11.22 3.54 6.76
C ILE A 220 12.63 3.25 7.27
N LEU A 221 12.93 3.66 8.51
CA LEU A 221 14.27 3.51 9.08
C LEU A 221 14.66 2.03 9.25
N SER A 222 13.72 1.20 9.70
CA SER A 222 13.88 -0.25 9.83
C SER A 222 14.11 -0.91 8.47
N TYR A 223 13.42 -0.48 7.40
CA TYR A 223 13.67 -0.98 6.06
C TYR A 223 15.10 -0.65 5.58
N LEU A 224 15.52 0.61 5.70
CA LEU A 224 16.86 1.04 5.30
C LEU A 224 17.96 0.26 6.04
N ASP A 225 17.78 0.05 7.35
CA ASP A 225 18.70 -0.73 8.19
C ASP A 225 18.68 -2.22 7.84
N GLY A 226 17.49 -2.80 7.70
CA GLY A 226 17.29 -4.21 7.40
C GLY A 226 17.93 -4.62 6.07
N GLN A 227 17.80 -3.75 5.05
CA GLN A 227 18.34 -3.92 3.70
C GLN A 227 19.79 -3.41 3.54
N ARG A 228 20.35 -2.75 4.56
CA ARG A 228 21.70 -2.16 4.55
C ARG A 228 21.93 -1.14 3.42
N ILE A 229 20.90 -0.34 3.10
CA ILE A 229 20.91 0.62 1.98
C ILE A 229 21.06 2.07 2.45
N TRP A 230 21.74 2.27 3.58
CA TRP A 230 22.17 3.60 4.03
C TRP A 230 23.30 4.18 3.17
N VAL A 231 24.03 3.32 2.44
CA VAL A 231 25.17 3.69 1.60
C VAL A 231 25.06 2.93 0.27
N PRO A 232 25.14 3.61 -0.89
CA PRO A 232 25.21 5.07 -1.05
C PRO A 232 23.93 5.77 -0.55
N SER A 233 24.04 7.06 -0.22
CA SER A 233 23.01 7.82 0.50
C SER A 233 21.80 8.21 -0.34
N ASP A 234 21.90 8.09 -1.67
CA ASP A 234 20.97 8.70 -2.63
C ASP A 234 19.52 8.22 -2.42
N PHE A 235 19.33 6.91 -2.27
CA PHE A 235 18.01 6.33 -2.05
C PHE A 235 17.41 6.79 -0.71
N ALA A 236 18.20 6.77 0.37
CA ALA A 236 17.73 7.22 1.68
C ALA A 236 17.32 8.70 1.66
N LEU A 237 18.12 9.57 1.01
CA LEU A 237 17.81 10.98 0.86
C LEU A 237 16.58 11.23 -0.03
N LEU A 238 16.39 10.44 -1.09
CA LEU A 238 15.22 10.49 -1.95
C LEU A 238 13.93 10.20 -1.16
N ILE A 239 13.93 9.11 -0.38
CA ILE A 239 12.79 8.72 0.45
C ILE A 239 12.50 9.76 1.54
N PHE A 240 13.54 10.33 2.16
CA PHE A 240 13.36 11.41 3.12
C PHE A 240 12.80 12.68 2.47
N GLY A 241 13.21 13.01 1.24
CA GLY A 241 12.60 14.08 0.47
C GLY A 241 11.10 13.85 0.27
N TYR A 242 10.72 12.68 -0.25
CA TYR A 242 9.30 12.34 -0.44
C TYR A 242 8.50 12.37 0.87
N LEU A 243 9.09 11.93 1.98
CA LEU A 243 8.46 11.98 3.30
C LEU A 243 8.23 13.42 3.75
N LEU A 244 9.26 14.27 3.71
CA LEU A 244 9.20 15.66 4.17
C LEU A 244 8.24 16.49 3.32
N ASP A 245 8.25 16.32 1.99
CA ASP A 245 7.33 16.97 1.05
C ASP A 245 5.85 16.62 1.34
N SER A 246 5.60 15.46 1.96
CA SER A 246 4.25 14.90 2.12
C SER A 246 3.67 15.13 3.53
N ILE A 247 4.49 15.48 4.53
CA ILE A 247 4.01 15.75 5.90
C ILE A 247 3.86 17.25 6.15
N LYS A 248 3.01 17.61 7.11
CA LYS A 248 2.95 19.00 7.59
C LYS A 248 4.28 19.37 8.25
N VAL A 249 4.73 20.61 8.05
CA VAL A 249 5.96 21.18 8.67
C VAL A 249 5.99 20.97 10.19
N SER A 250 4.83 21.05 10.85
CA SER A 250 4.69 20.77 12.29
C SER A 250 5.06 19.34 12.69
N TYR A 251 5.35 18.42 11.77
CA TYR A 251 5.78 17.05 12.08
C TYR A 251 7.25 16.79 11.76
N TYR A 252 7.98 17.79 11.24
CA TYR A 252 9.41 17.64 10.93
C TYR A 252 10.23 17.29 12.17
N TYR A 253 9.88 17.85 13.34
CA TYR A 253 10.55 17.52 14.60
C TYR A 253 10.33 16.05 15.01
N VAL A 254 9.20 15.44 14.65
CA VAL A 254 8.91 14.02 14.95
C VAL A 254 9.81 13.13 14.12
N PHE A 255 9.98 13.45 12.83
CA PHE A 255 10.94 12.76 11.96
C PHE A 255 12.36 12.87 12.51
N ALA A 256 12.81 14.10 12.84
CA ALA A 256 14.12 14.34 13.42
C ALA A 256 14.32 13.54 14.72
N TYR A 257 13.33 13.57 15.62
CA TYR A 257 13.35 12.80 16.86
C TYR A 257 13.48 11.30 16.60
N CYS A 258 12.64 10.73 15.72
CA CYS A 258 12.68 9.30 15.38
C CYS A 258 14.05 8.92 14.80
N LEU A 259 14.61 9.72 13.90
CA LEU A 259 15.94 9.50 13.34
C LEU A 259 17.03 9.53 14.42
N THR A 260 16.93 10.45 15.40
CA THR A 260 17.90 10.53 16.50
C THR A 260 17.81 9.35 17.46
N CYS A 261 16.59 8.85 17.71
CA CYS A 261 16.32 7.76 18.64
C CYS A 261 16.45 6.37 17.99
N PHE A 262 16.56 6.29 16.67
CA PHE A 262 16.65 5.04 15.95
C PHE A 262 17.92 4.26 16.34
N LYS A 263 17.69 3.04 16.84
CA LYS A 263 18.74 2.09 17.22
C LYS A 263 18.81 1.02 16.12
N PRO A 264 19.85 1.00 15.28
CA PRO A 264 19.98 0.00 14.22
C PRO A 264 20.12 -1.39 14.83
N GLU A 265 19.39 -2.35 14.28
CA GLU A 265 19.42 -3.74 14.74
C GLU A 265 20.64 -4.48 14.20
N LYS A 266 21.08 -4.13 12.99
CA LYS A 266 22.28 -4.68 12.38
C LYS A 266 23.40 -3.66 12.51
N LYS A 267 24.52 -4.03 13.15
CA LYS A 267 25.72 -3.18 13.21
C LYS A 267 26.07 -2.75 11.79
N MET A 268 25.94 -1.46 11.52
CA MET A 268 26.38 -0.80 10.29
C MET A 268 27.87 -1.10 10.11
N ILE A 269 28.21 -2.07 9.25
CA ILE A 269 29.60 -2.30 8.84
C ILE A 269 29.90 -1.23 7.80
N ILE A 270 30.34 -0.06 8.26
CA ILE A 270 30.93 0.94 7.37
C ILE A 270 32.32 0.41 7.06
N SER A 271 32.48 -0.23 5.90
CA SER A 271 33.80 -0.51 5.32
C SER A 271 34.52 0.84 5.15
N ARG A 272 35.66 0.97 5.84
CA ARG A 272 36.61 2.06 5.69
C ARG A 272 37.07 2.10 4.23
N GLU A 273 36.47 2.91 3.38
CA GLU A 273 37.09 3.36 2.12
C GLU A 273 36.17 4.38 1.48
N HIS A 274 36.31 5.62 1.91
CA HIS A 274 36.34 6.82 1.09
C HIS A 274 36.60 7.96 2.07
N SER A 275 37.89 8.27 2.24
CA SER A 275 38.38 9.44 2.95
C SER A 275 37.79 10.70 2.30
N PHE A 276 36.70 11.21 2.85
CA PHE A 276 36.23 12.55 2.54
C PHE A 276 37.16 13.57 3.23
N GLN A 277 38.01 14.20 2.43
CA GLN A 277 38.74 15.40 2.81
C GLN A 277 37.75 16.56 2.94
N GLY A 278 37.66 17.16 4.13
CA GLY A 278 36.94 18.43 4.32
C GLY A 278 36.00 18.49 5.51
N ILE A 279 36.46 18.18 6.72
CA ILE A 279 35.80 18.63 7.96
C ILE A 279 36.87 19.33 8.82
N PRO A 280 36.64 20.56 9.34
CA PRO A 280 37.60 21.22 10.22
C PRO A 280 37.82 20.41 11.50
N GLU A 281 39.09 20.14 11.81
CA GLU A 281 39.53 19.39 12.99
C GLU A 281 39.32 20.18 14.28
N TYR A 282 38.12 20.19 14.87
CA TYR A 282 37.95 20.47 16.29
C TYR A 282 36.71 19.75 16.86
N LEU A 283 36.85 18.45 17.15
CA LEU A 283 36.01 17.75 18.15
C LEU A 283 36.70 16.44 18.56
N PRO A 284 37.00 16.23 19.86
CA PRO A 284 37.77 15.08 20.29
C PRO A 284 36.94 13.79 20.31
N SER A 285 37.53 12.73 19.74
CA SER A 285 37.20 11.31 19.85
C SER A 285 35.73 10.92 20.10
N LEU A 286 34.92 10.89 19.04
CA LEU A 286 33.74 10.01 18.99
C LEU A 286 33.90 9.05 17.81
N THR A 287 33.75 7.76 18.11
CA THR A 287 33.81 6.62 17.17
C THR A 287 33.03 6.90 15.89
N ASP A 288 33.62 6.57 14.73
CA ASP A 288 33.19 6.98 13.38
C ASP A 288 31.73 6.66 13.00
N THR A 289 31.05 5.76 13.72
CA THR A 289 29.59 5.54 13.59
C THR A 289 28.76 6.77 13.98
N PHE A 290 29.28 7.63 14.86
CA PHE A 290 28.67 8.90 15.24
C PHE A 290 28.86 9.98 14.17
N ARG A 291 29.93 9.93 13.36
CA ARG A 291 30.21 10.92 12.30
C ARG A 291 29.21 10.85 11.16
N VAL A 292 28.86 9.64 10.71
CA VAL A 292 27.82 9.45 9.68
C VAL A 292 26.44 9.86 10.21
N LYS A 293 26.10 9.50 11.47
CA LYS A 293 24.87 9.96 12.14
C LYS A 293 24.81 11.48 12.28
N MET A 294 25.93 12.15 12.55
CA MET A 294 26.03 13.61 12.59
C MET A 294 25.97 14.25 11.21
N TYR A 295 26.57 13.65 10.18
CA TYR A 295 26.53 14.16 8.81
C TYR A 295 25.09 14.16 8.26
N TYR A 296 24.36 13.05 8.39
CA TYR A 296 22.94 13.01 8.00
C TYR A 296 22.08 13.94 8.85
N LYS A 297 22.33 14.03 10.17
CA LYS A 297 21.69 15.04 11.00
C LYS A 297 22.00 16.45 10.54
N HIS A 298 23.23 16.73 10.10
CA HIS A 298 23.69 18.06 9.74
C HIS A 298 23.22 18.47 8.35
N GLU A 299 23.25 17.58 7.35
CA GLU A 299 22.74 17.88 6.00
C GLU A 299 21.21 17.98 5.96
N ILE A 300 20.52 17.08 6.66
CA ILE A 300 19.06 17.11 6.80
C ILE A 300 18.64 18.28 7.69
N ALA A 301 19.34 18.55 8.80
CA ALA A 301 19.07 19.75 9.60
C ALA A 301 19.42 21.03 8.83
N GLN A 302 20.47 21.06 8.01
CA GLN A 302 20.79 22.22 7.17
C GLN A 302 19.75 22.42 6.06
N ARG A 303 19.22 21.36 5.45
CA ARG A 303 18.06 21.45 4.54
C ARG A 303 16.81 21.96 5.26
N ILE A 304 16.49 21.38 6.42
CA ILE A 304 15.35 21.82 7.25
C ILE A 304 15.52 23.28 7.70
N ILE A 305 16.71 23.68 8.18
CA ILE A 305 17.03 25.05 8.60
C ILE A 305 16.97 26.01 7.40
N LYS A 306 17.45 25.59 6.22
CA LYS A 306 17.39 26.40 4.99
C LYS A 306 15.94 26.62 4.54
N GLU A 307 15.10 25.59 4.58
CA GLU A 307 13.66 25.73 4.31
C GLU A 307 12.93 26.56 5.38
N TYR A 308 13.24 26.37 6.67
CA TYR A 308 12.70 27.19 7.76
C TYR A 308 13.11 28.67 7.63
N SER A 309 14.33 28.96 7.17
CA SER A 309 14.82 30.33 6.96
C SER A 309 14.19 31.05 5.77
N LEU A 310 13.62 30.31 4.81
CA LEU A 310 12.92 30.86 3.64
C LEU A 310 11.45 31.21 3.94
N ILE A 311 10.86 30.67 5.01
CA ILE A 311 9.44 30.84 5.36
C ILE A 311 9.20 32.03 6.33
N GLY A 312 10.25 32.68 6.83
CA GLY A 312 10.13 33.97 7.53
C GLY A 312 9.19 33.93 8.73
N LEU A 313 9.48 33.07 9.70
CA LEU A 313 9.00 33.18 11.08
C LEU A 313 10.19 33.42 12.01
#